data_AF-A0A6P8DZ65-F1
#
_entry.id   AF-A0A6P8DZ65-F1
#
_cell.length_a   1.000
_cell.length_b   1.000
_cell.length_c   1.000
_cell.angle_alpha   90.00
_cell.angle_beta   90.00
_cell.angle_gamma   90.00
#
_symmetry.space_group_name_H-M   'P 1'
#
loop_
_entity.id
_entity.type
_entity.pdbx_description
1 polymer ?
#
loop_
_entity_poly.entity_id
_entity_poly.type
_entity_poly.pdbx_seq_one_letter_code
_entity_poly.pdbx_strand_id
1 'polypeptide(L)'
;RKEHVKPYPPADRGRSWFKYFQYDEGRDSPSEARNVLLVIATLIAAVTFQAGVNPPGGVWQDNGKGHKAGQAIYASQERAFYVFLVSNTLALSTSILVIVSLTYRFPFHFEVWVATASMIVTYASAIFAVTPNELVRLRYILVAAGVPFAVRTLIQICKKLRNR
;
A
#
# COMPACT_ATOMS: atom_id res chain seq x y z
N ARG A 1 -3.48 9.29 -40.72
CA ARG A 1 -3.78 8.17 -39.78
C ARG A 1 -2.48 7.37 -39.65
N LYS A 2 -1.65 7.62 -38.63
CA LYS A 2 -0.41 6.85 -38.44
C LYS A 2 -0.80 5.51 -37.82
N GLU A 3 -0.51 4.41 -38.50
CA GLU A 3 -0.72 3.07 -37.95
C GLU A 3 0.24 2.85 -36.78
N HIS A 4 -0.32 2.61 -35.59
CA HIS A 4 0.43 2.18 -34.42
C HIS A 4 0.89 0.73 -34.65
N VAL A 5 2.06 0.57 -35.27
CA VAL A 5 2.75 -0.72 -35.35
C VAL A 5 3.15 -1.12 -33.93
N LYS A 6 2.50 -2.14 -33.37
CA LYS A 6 2.92 -2.73 -32.08
C LYS A 6 4.29 -3.38 -32.27
N PRO A 7 5.31 -3.03 -31.46
CA PRO A 7 6.65 -3.58 -31.65
C PRO A 7 6.66 -5.08 -31.35
N TYR A 8 7.34 -5.86 -32.20
CA TYR A 8 7.55 -7.30 -31.97
C TYR A 8 8.47 -7.52 -30.74
N PRO A 9 8.26 -8.58 -29.95
CA PRO A 9 9.11 -8.89 -28.82
C PRO A 9 10.56 -9.15 -29.29
N PRO A 10 11.58 -8.65 -28.56
CA PRO A 10 12.97 -8.77 -28.97
C PRO A 10 13.43 -10.24 -28.96
N ALA A 11 14.19 -10.64 -29.98
CA ALA A 11 14.73 -12.00 -30.14
C ALA A 11 15.79 -12.37 -29.07
N ASP A 12 16.41 -11.38 -28.43
CA ASP A 12 17.47 -11.56 -27.44
C ASP A 12 16.97 -11.25 -26.01
N ARG A 13 16.97 -12.28 -25.16
CA ARG A 13 16.25 -12.33 -23.87
C ARG A 13 16.91 -11.59 -22.71
N GLY A 14 18.20 -11.24 -22.79
CA GLY A 14 18.98 -10.84 -21.61
C GLY A 14 18.85 -9.36 -21.18
N ARG A 15 19.14 -8.42 -22.08
CA ARG A 15 19.19 -6.97 -21.78
C ARG A 15 18.08 -6.14 -22.45
N SER A 16 17.58 -6.61 -23.59
CA SER A 16 16.55 -5.93 -24.37
C SER A 16 15.15 -6.19 -23.81
N TRP A 17 14.91 -7.38 -23.25
CA TRP A 17 13.61 -7.81 -22.76
C TRP A 17 13.01 -6.89 -21.69
N PHE A 18 13.79 -6.43 -20.70
CA PHE A 18 13.27 -5.48 -19.69
C PHE A 18 12.81 -4.14 -20.28
N LYS A 19 13.50 -3.63 -21.32
CA LYS A 19 13.09 -2.38 -21.99
C LYS A 19 11.74 -2.53 -22.68
N TYR A 20 11.42 -3.73 -23.16
CA TYR A 20 10.13 -4.01 -23.78
C TYR A 20 8.94 -3.88 -22.81
N PHE A 21 9.13 -4.19 -21.52
CA PHE A 21 8.08 -4.05 -20.49
C PHE A 21 8.03 -2.67 -19.84
N GLN A 22 8.94 -1.75 -20.19
CA GLN A 22 8.89 -0.40 -19.65
C GLN A 22 7.70 0.36 -20.24
N TYR A 23 7.07 1.17 -19.39
CA TYR A 23 6.03 2.10 -19.83
C TYR A 23 6.61 3.08 -20.85
N ASP A 24 5.93 3.22 -21.98
CA ASP A 24 6.30 4.12 -23.07
C ASP A 24 5.11 5.01 -23.42
N GLU A 25 5.23 6.33 -23.23
CA GLU A 25 4.13 7.28 -23.48
C GLU A 25 3.67 7.33 -24.96
N GLY A 26 4.49 6.87 -25.91
CA GLY A 26 4.14 6.78 -27.32
C GLY A 26 3.40 5.49 -27.69
N ARG A 27 3.51 4.44 -26.87
CA ARG A 27 2.90 3.12 -27.10
C ARG A 27 1.73 2.82 -26.16
N ASP A 28 1.84 3.22 -24.89
CA ASP A 28 0.91 2.87 -23.81
C ASP A 28 0.05 4.08 -23.45
N SER A 29 -1.27 3.90 -23.42
CA SER A 29 -2.15 5.01 -23.05
C SER A 29 -2.12 5.26 -21.53
N PRO A 30 -2.25 6.52 -21.08
CA PRO A 30 -2.35 6.84 -19.65
C PRO A 30 -3.53 6.13 -18.95
N SER A 31 -4.60 5.81 -19.68
CA SER A 31 -5.75 5.07 -19.15
C SER A 31 -5.42 3.60 -18.89
N GLU A 32 -4.69 2.94 -19.79
CA GLU A 32 -4.25 1.56 -19.59
C GLU A 32 -3.26 1.47 -18.41
N ALA A 33 -2.28 2.37 -18.36
CA ALA A 33 -1.34 2.44 -17.23
C ALA A 33 -2.08 2.67 -15.90
N ARG A 34 -3.06 3.59 -15.87
CA ARG A 34 -3.91 3.81 -14.70
C ARG A 34 -4.65 2.55 -14.28
N ASN A 35 -5.25 1.82 -15.22
CA ASN A 35 -5.99 0.59 -14.92
C ASN A 35 -5.08 -0.49 -14.33
N VAL A 36 -3.89 -0.71 -14.91
CA VAL A 36 -2.89 -1.66 -14.38
C VAL A 36 -2.44 -1.26 -12.97
N LEU A 37 -2.14 0.03 -12.75
CA LEU A 37 -1.73 0.53 -11.44
C LEU A 37 -2.84 0.38 -10.38
N LEU A 38 -4.11 0.59 -10.76
CA LEU A 38 -5.24 0.36 -9.85
C LEU A 38 -5.38 -1.11 -9.46
N VAL A 39 -5.16 -2.04 -10.39
CA VAL A 39 -5.15 -3.48 -10.09
C VAL A 39 -4.03 -3.82 -9.12
N ILE A 40 -2.80 -3.37 -9.41
CA ILE A 40 -1.64 -3.62 -8.53
C ILE A 40 -1.88 -3.04 -7.14
N ALA A 41 -2.33 -1.78 -7.04
CA ALA A 41 -2.59 -1.13 -5.76
C ALA A 41 -3.70 -1.84 -4.96
N THR A 42 -4.77 -2.28 -5.62
CA THR A 42 -5.86 -3.01 -4.98
C THR A 42 -5.38 -4.37 -4.45
N LEU A 43 -4.56 -5.09 -5.22
CA LEU A 43 -3.97 -6.36 -4.78
C LEU A 43 -3.06 -6.19 -3.55
N ILE A 44 -2.18 -5.18 -3.57
CA ILE A 44 -1.31 -4.89 -2.42
C ILE A 44 -2.16 -4.50 -1.20
N ALA A 45 -3.18 -3.65 -1.38
CA ALA A 45 -4.10 -3.28 -0.30
C ALA A 45 -4.83 -4.50 0.29
N ALA A 46 -5.32 -5.40 -0.57
CA ALA A 46 -6.00 -6.63 -0.13
C ALA A 46 -5.06 -7.54 0.67
N VAL A 47 -3.85 -7.82 0.15
CA VAL A 47 -2.86 -8.67 0.81
C VAL A 47 -2.43 -8.10 2.15
N THR A 48 -2.16 -6.79 2.20
CA THR A 48 -1.73 -6.12 3.44
C THR A 48 -2.86 -6.02 4.47
N PHE A 49 -4.10 -5.80 4.04
CA PHE A 49 -5.26 -5.86 4.94
C PHE A 49 -5.40 -7.25 5.55
N GLN A 50 -5.35 -8.31 4.71
CA GLN A 50 -5.43 -9.69 5.18
C GLN A 50 -4.31 -10.04 6.17
N ALA A 51 -3.07 -9.64 5.87
CA ALA A 51 -1.93 -9.88 6.76
C ALA A 51 -2.02 -9.10 8.09
N GLY A 52 -2.66 -7.92 8.08
CA GLY A 52 -2.86 -7.11 9.28
C GLY A 52 -3.93 -7.67 10.21
N VAL A 53 -5.06 -8.12 9.66
CA VAL A 53 -6.17 -8.68 10.45
C VAL A 53 -5.94 -10.15 10.85
N ASN A 54 -5.12 -10.88 10.08
CA ASN A 54 -4.70 -12.24 10.37
C ASN A 54 -3.16 -12.27 10.51
N PRO A 55 -2.61 -11.89 11.68
CA PRO A 55 -1.16 -11.85 11.86
C PRO A 55 -0.52 -13.22 11.64
N PRO A 56 0.73 -13.27 11.11
CA PRO A 56 1.47 -14.52 10.97
C PRO A 56 1.51 -15.32 12.28
N GLY A 57 1.25 -16.62 12.23
CA GLY A 57 1.16 -17.47 13.42
C GLY A 57 -0.14 -17.33 14.21
N GLY A 58 -1.05 -16.43 13.81
CA GLY A 58 -2.38 -16.28 14.40
C GLY A 58 -2.39 -15.45 15.69
N VAL A 59 -3.51 -15.55 16.41
CA VAL A 59 -3.76 -14.85 17.67
C VAL A 59 -3.97 -15.85 18.80
N TRP A 60 -3.62 -15.45 20.02
CA TRP A 60 -3.91 -16.22 21.21
C TRP A 60 -5.43 -16.41 21.37
N GLN A 61 -5.83 -17.61 21.80
CA GLN A 61 -7.25 -17.97 22.00
C GLN A 61 -7.66 -17.92 23.48
N ASP A 62 -6.69 -17.76 24.38
CA ASP A 62 -6.85 -17.76 25.82
C ASP A 62 -6.16 -16.55 26.47
N ASN A 63 -6.44 -16.33 27.75
CA ASN A 63 -5.74 -15.36 28.58
C ASN A 63 -4.78 -16.11 29.52
N GLY A 64 -3.51 -15.73 29.58
CA GLY A 64 -2.54 -16.37 30.47
C GLY A 64 -1.10 -16.05 30.11
N LYS A 65 -0.13 -16.42 30.95
CA LYS A 65 1.32 -16.35 30.66
C LYS A 65 1.86 -15.03 30.06
N GLY A 66 1.20 -13.90 30.34
CA GLY A 66 1.58 -12.58 29.83
C GLY A 66 0.93 -12.17 28.50
N HIS A 67 -0.01 -12.96 27.97
CA HIS A 67 -0.78 -12.65 26.76
C HIS A 67 -2.29 -12.59 27.03
N LYS A 68 -3.02 -11.92 26.13
CA LYS A 68 -4.48 -11.86 26.09
C LYS A 68 -5.02 -12.46 24.80
N ALA A 69 -6.22 -13.04 24.86
CA ALA A 69 -6.92 -13.52 23.69
C ALA A 69 -7.08 -12.40 22.66
N GLY A 70 -6.83 -12.71 21.39
CA GLY A 70 -6.83 -11.76 20.28
C GLY A 70 -5.48 -11.07 20.01
N GLN A 71 -4.52 -11.12 20.94
CA GLN A 71 -3.17 -10.60 20.67
C GLN A 71 -2.42 -11.52 19.70
N ALA A 72 -1.63 -10.93 18.79
CA ALA A 72 -0.82 -11.68 17.85
C ALA A 72 0.20 -12.54 18.60
N ILE A 73 0.27 -13.82 18.27
CA ILE A 73 1.33 -14.71 18.76
C ILE A 73 2.69 -14.18 18.30
N TYR A 74 2.76 -13.64 17.08
CA TYR A 74 3.97 -13.04 16.53
C TYR A 74 4.49 -11.85 17.34
N ALA A 75 3.64 -11.16 18.10
CA ALA A 75 4.07 -10.05 18.96
C ALA A 75 5.04 -10.46 20.09
N SER A 76 5.16 -11.77 20.37
CA SER A 76 6.20 -12.31 21.26
C SER A 76 7.63 -12.09 20.73
N GLN A 77 7.79 -11.92 19.41
CA GLN A 77 9.07 -11.57 18.76
C GLN A 77 9.08 -10.08 18.38
N GLU A 78 9.22 -9.22 19.39
CA GLU A 78 8.95 -7.79 19.27
C GLU A 78 9.61 -7.11 18.06
N ARG A 79 10.91 -7.36 17.81
CA ARG A 79 11.65 -6.74 16.70
C ARG A 79 11.12 -7.17 15.33
N ALA A 80 10.91 -8.46 15.13
CA ALA A 80 10.46 -9.01 13.85
C ALA A 80 9.00 -8.61 13.56
N PHE A 81 8.16 -8.67 14.58
CA PHE A 81 6.76 -8.21 14.50
C PHE A 81 6.66 -6.73 14.14
N TYR A 82 7.53 -5.89 14.70
CA TYR A 82 7.52 -4.46 14.42
C TYR A 82 7.97 -4.14 12.98
N VAL A 83 9.02 -4.80 12.48
CA VAL A 83 9.44 -4.68 11.08
C VAL A 83 8.28 -5.07 10.16
N PHE A 84 7.62 -6.20 10.45
CA PHE A 84 6.45 -6.64 9.71
C PHE A 84 5.32 -5.60 9.72
N LEU A 85 4.92 -5.10 10.90
CA LEU A 85 3.83 -4.13 11.03
C LEU A 85 4.11 -2.82 10.29
N VAL A 86 5.33 -2.29 10.41
CA VAL A 86 5.72 -1.04 9.74
C VAL A 86 5.72 -1.23 8.23
N SER A 87 6.36 -2.29 7.74
CA SER A 87 6.41 -2.58 6.30
C SER A 87 5.01 -2.81 5.72
N ASN A 88 4.16 -3.57 6.42
CA ASN A 88 2.79 -3.85 5.99
C ASN A 88 1.94 -2.56 5.94
N THR A 89 2.05 -1.73 6.97
CA THR A 89 1.32 -0.46 7.06
C THR A 89 1.78 0.52 5.98
N LEU A 90 3.08 0.61 5.69
CA LEU A 90 3.63 1.43 4.61
C LEU A 90 3.14 0.98 3.23
N ALA A 91 3.06 -0.33 3.00
CA ALA A 91 2.54 -0.89 1.76
C ALA A 91 1.05 -0.60 1.58
N LEU A 92 0.24 -0.76 2.63
CA LEU A 92 -1.19 -0.43 2.63
C LEU A 92 -1.42 1.08 2.39
N SER A 93 -0.73 1.96 3.12
CA SER A 93 -0.90 3.41 3.01
C SER A 93 -0.46 3.94 1.64
N THR A 94 0.63 3.40 1.08
CA THR A 94 1.07 3.72 -0.28
C THR A 94 0.02 3.29 -1.32
N SER A 95 -0.56 2.10 -1.15
CA SER A 95 -1.58 1.57 -2.06
C SER A 95 -2.85 2.42 -2.04
N ILE A 96 -3.32 2.81 -0.85
CA ILE A 96 -4.46 3.72 -0.69
C ILE A 96 -4.17 5.07 -1.35
N LEU A 97 -2.98 5.64 -1.14
CA LEU A 97 -2.57 6.89 -1.79
C LEU A 97 -2.64 6.79 -3.32
N VAL A 98 -2.16 5.67 -3.90
CA VAL A 98 -2.25 5.42 -5.34
C VAL A 98 -3.71 5.31 -5.80
N ILE A 99 -4.55 4.54 -5.10
CA ILE A 99 -5.98 4.38 -5.41
C ILE A 99 -6.70 5.73 -5.41
N VAL A 100 -6.56 6.52 -4.35
CA VAL A 100 -7.22 7.83 -4.22
C VAL A 100 -6.68 8.83 -5.27
N SER A 101 -5.38 8.77 -5.58
CA SER A 101 -4.78 9.63 -6.61
C SER A 101 -5.27 9.31 -8.01
N LEU A 102 -5.39 8.03 -8.36
CA LEU A 102 -5.76 7.57 -9.70
C LEU A 102 -7.27 7.62 -9.94
N THR A 103 -8.08 7.54 -8.90
CA THR A 103 -9.55 7.68 -8.98
C THR A 103 -10.03 9.12 -8.83
N TYR A 104 -9.12 10.09 -8.73
CA TYR A 104 -9.49 11.50 -8.63
C TYR A 104 -10.30 11.94 -9.86
N ARG A 105 -11.47 12.57 -9.63
CA ARG A 105 -12.49 12.94 -10.64
C ARG A 105 -13.26 11.79 -11.30
N PHE A 106 -13.20 10.57 -10.75
CA PHE A 106 -14.13 9.52 -11.17
C PHE A 106 -15.55 9.83 -10.65
N PRO A 107 -16.61 9.37 -11.35
CA PRO A 107 -17.99 9.57 -10.90
C PRO A 107 -18.26 8.98 -9.50
N PHE A 108 -17.49 7.97 -9.07
CA PHE A 108 -17.60 7.33 -7.76
C PHE A 108 -16.44 7.67 -6.80
N HIS A 109 -15.77 8.82 -7.01
CA HIS A 109 -14.60 9.19 -6.21
C HIS A 109 -14.93 9.32 -4.72
N PHE A 110 -16.11 9.87 -4.40
CA PHE A 110 -16.53 10.05 -3.01
C PHE A 110 -16.74 8.71 -2.31
N GLU A 111 -17.40 7.76 -2.97
CA GLU A 111 -17.64 6.41 -2.48
C GLU A 111 -16.33 5.65 -2.27
N VAL A 112 -15.38 5.76 -3.22
CA VAL A 112 -14.03 5.20 -3.05
C VAL A 112 -13.32 5.83 -1.86
N TRP A 113 -13.42 7.15 -1.68
CA TRP A 113 -12.81 7.84 -0.55
C TRP A 113 -13.39 7.36 0.79
N VAL A 114 -14.72 7.29 0.90
CA VAL A 114 -15.43 6.75 2.08
C VAL A 114 -15.03 5.30 2.35
N ALA A 115 -14.97 4.45 1.32
CA ALA A 115 -14.55 3.06 1.46
C ALA A 115 -13.10 2.95 1.96
N THR A 116 -12.18 3.73 1.39
CA THR A 116 -10.77 3.72 1.84
C THR A 116 -10.60 4.28 3.26
N ALA A 117 -11.37 5.30 3.66
CA ALA A 117 -11.38 5.81 5.02
C ALA A 117 -11.88 4.77 6.02
N SER A 118 -12.99 4.08 5.69
CA SER A 118 -13.51 2.96 6.49
C SER A 118 -12.49 1.81 6.61
N MET A 119 -11.80 1.47 5.52
CA MET A 119 -10.75 0.46 5.52
C MET A 119 -9.56 0.84 6.42
N ILE A 120 -9.17 2.12 6.46
CA ILE A 120 -8.12 2.61 7.37
C ILE A 120 -8.55 2.42 8.84
N VAL A 121 -9.80 2.76 9.17
CA VAL A 121 -10.33 2.62 10.52
C VAL A 121 -10.34 1.15 10.96
N THR A 122 -10.84 0.26 10.11
CA THR A 122 -10.90 -1.19 10.42
C THR A 122 -9.49 -1.79 10.54
N TYR A 123 -8.56 -1.40 9.67
CA TYR A 123 -7.16 -1.82 9.78
C TYR A 123 -6.52 -1.31 11.08
N ALA A 124 -6.68 -0.03 11.42
CA ALA A 124 -6.16 0.54 12.66
C ALA A 124 -6.72 -0.17 13.90
N SER A 125 -8.02 -0.47 13.89
CA SER A 125 -8.68 -1.23 14.95
C SER A 125 -8.13 -2.66 15.08
N ALA A 126 -7.88 -3.34 13.95
CA ALA A 126 -7.27 -4.66 13.97
C ALA A 126 -5.84 -4.62 14.53
N ILE A 127 -5.01 -3.66 14.09
CA ILE A 127 -3.64 -3.51 14.62
C ILE A 127 -3.64 -3.21 16.12
N PHE A 128 -4.57 -2.39 16.61
CA PHE A 128 -4.77 -2.12 18.03
C PHE A 128 -5.12 -3.41 18.78
N ALA A 129 -6.09 -4.19 18.29
CA ALA A 129 -6.50 -5.44 18.93
C ALA A 129 -5.37 -6.47 19.03
N VAL A 130 -4.51 -6.58 18.00
CA VAL A 130 -3.46 -7.60 17.96
C VAL A 130 -2.16 -7.21 18.65
N THR A 131 -1.93 -5.93 18.98
CA THR A 131 -0.63 -5.43 19.48
C THR A 131 -0.63 -5.27 21.01
N PRO A 132 0.25 -5.98 21.75
CA PRO A 132 0.44 -5.70 23.17
C PRO A 132 1.19 -4.37 23.39
N ASN A 133 0.61 -3.49 24.22
CA ASN A 133 1.04 -2.12 24.61
C ASN A 133 0.67 -0.98 23.65
N GLU A 134 -0.37 -0.24 24.02
CA GLU A 134 -1.19 0.61 23.14
C GLU A 134 -0.56 1.94 22.67
N LEU A 135 0.17 2.65 23.52
CA LEU A 135 0.43 4.09 23.27
C LEU A 135 1.71 4.37 22.46
N VAL A 136 2.80 3.65 22.72
CA VAL A 136 4.09 3.93 22.05
C VAL A 136 4.12 3.31 20.66
N ARG A 137 3.49 2.14 20.50
CA ARG A 137 3.46 1.39 19.23
C ARG A 137 2.48 1.98 18.23
N LEU A 138 1.35 2.53 18.69
CA LEU A 138 0.39 3.24 17.84
C LEU A 138 0.99 4.50 17.19
N ARG A 139 1.87 5.23 17.90
CA ARG A 139 2.58 6.39 17.32
C ARG A 139 3.40 6.00 16.10
N TYR A 140 4.11 4.88 16.15
CA TYR A 140 4.91 4.41 15.03
C TYR A 140 4.07 4.00 13.82
N ILE A 141 2.91 3.39 14.05
CA ILE A 141 1.95 3.03 13.00
C ILE A 141 1.35 4.28 12.37
N LEU A 142 0.99 5.29 13.16
CA LEU A 142 0.51 6.59 12.65
C LEU A 142 1.57 7.30 11.82
N VAL A 143 2.83 7.29 12.27
CA VAL A 143 3.95 7.84 11.49
C VAL A 143 4.09 7.08 10.17
N ALA A 144 4.13 5.75 10.19
CA ALA A 144 4.22 4.92 8.99
C ALA A 144 3.04 5.15 8.03
N ALA A 145 1.82 5.30 8.54
CA ALA A 145 0.65 5.62 7.73
C ALA A 145 0.76 7.00 7.06
N GLY A 146 1.32 8.00 7.75
CA GLY A 146 1.50 9.36 7.23
C GLY A 146 2.67 9.54 6.26
N VAL A 147 3.67 8.65 6.27
CA VAL A 147 4.91 8.77 5.47
C VAL A 147 4.64 8.91 3.97
N PRO A 148 3.84 8.06 3.30
CA PRO A 148 3.64 8.19 1.85
C PRO A 148 2.96 9.51 1.46
N PHE A 149 2.04 10.01 2.30
CA PHE A 149 1.40 11.31 2.11
C PHE A 149 2.40 12.45 2.25
N ALA A 150 3.23 12.43 3.30
CA ALA A 150 4.28 13.42 3.53
C ALA A 150 5.34 13.44 2.40
N VAL A 151 5.75 12.27 1.92
CA VAL A 151 6.66 12.16 0.77
C VAL A 151 6.01 12.75 -0.49
N ARG A 152 4.73 12.44 -0.73
CA ARG A 152 4.00 12.95 -1.89
C ARG A 152 3.85 14.46 -1.85
N THR A 153 3.50 15.04 -0.71
CA THR A 153 3.39 16.50 -0.54
C THR A 153 4.76 17.17 -0.66
N LEU A 154 5.81 16.60 -0.08
CA LEU A 154 7.18 17.10 -0.22
C LEU A 154 7.63 17.12 -1.69
N ILE A 155 7.40 16.04 -2.45
CA ILE A 155 7.73 15.99 -3.88
C ILE A 155 7.00 17.11 -4.64
N GLN A 156 5.72 17.36 -4.35
CA GLN A 156 4.97 18.42 -5.00
C GLN A 156 5.50 19.81 -4.65
N ILE A 157 5.84 20.05 -3.37
CA ILE A 157 6.44 21.30 -2.90
C ILE A 157 7.81 21.52 -3.56
N CYS A 158 8.69 20.52 -3.57
CA CYS A 158 10.00 20.60 -4.23
C CYS A 158 9.88 20.88 -5.73
N LYS A 159 8.93 20.23 -6.43
CA LYS A 159 8.65 20.53 -7.85
C LYS A 159 8.16 21.97 -8.05
N LYS A 160 7.28 22.46 -7.17
CA LYS A 160 6.76 23.83 -7.22
C LYS A 160 7.84 24.88 -6.95
N LEU A 161 8.76 24.61 -6.03
CA LEU A 161 9.88 25.49 -5.70
C LEU A 161 10.94 25.50 -6.81
N ARG A 162 11.20 24.36 -7.46
CA ARG A 162 12.16 24.26 -8.59
C ARG A 162 11.67 24.92 -9.87
N ASN A 163 10.34 25.00 -10.07
CA ASN A 163 9.73 25.61 -11.25
C ASN A 163 9.37 27.10 -11.03
N ARG A 164 9.80 27.71 -9.92
CA ARG A 164 9.75 29.15 -9.67
C ARG A 164 11.14 29.74 -9.85
#